data_AF-A0A5J4T2A5-F1
#
_entry.id   AF-A0A5J4T2A5-F1
#
_cell.length_a   1.000
_cell.length_b   1.000
_cell.length_c   1.000
_cell.angle_alpha   90.00
_cell.angle_beta   90.00
_cell.angle_gamma   90.00
#
_symmetry.space_group_name_H-M   'P 1'
#
loop_
_entity.id
_entity.type
_entity.pdbx_description
1 polymer ?
#
loop_
_entity_poly.entity_id
_entity_poly.type
_entity_poly.pdbx_seq_one_letter_code
_entity_poly.pdbx_strand_id
1 'polypeptide(L)'
;MQRIRETDVVISTFIDYFRIPNDIPNYISCQACHNVDRRIACLEKSMKEDIKFPNFIPYIQKHEFEALLFSSNTGFENFYEQEVFEQTAGIIHKYNNPEEINTHPDTAPSKRLIDIMKTCNKSYKKLTHGNWIAQKVGIETMLKKCPRFRNWVESLVEIASED
;
A
#
# COMPACT_ATOMS: atom_id res chain seq x y z
N MET A 1 -20.06 -14.73 -27.47
CA MET A 1 -20.01 -14.23 -26.09
C MET A 1 -19.38 -15.31 -25.23
N GLN A 2 -18.05 -15.27 -25.09
CA GLN A 2 -17.26 -16.28 -24.39
C GLN A 2 -17.49 -16.07 -22.89
N ARG A 3 -18.11 -17.05 -22.21
CA ARG A 3 -18.26 -17.03 -20.76
C ARG A 3 -16.87 -17.28 -20.16
N ILE A 4 -16.34 -16.30 -19.45
CA ILE A 4 -15.14 -16.45 -18.62
C ILE A 4 -15.43 -17.60 -17.65
N ARG A 5 -14.60 -18.65 -17.64
CA ARG A 5 -14.73 -19.73 -16.65
C ARG A 5 -14.14 -19.25 -15.34
N GLU A 6 -14.65 -19.73 -14.21
CA GLU A 6 -14.17 -19.34 -12.87
C GLU A 6 -12.67 -19.60 -12.66
N THR A 7 -12.04 -20.44 -13.50
CA THR A 7 -10.61 -20.76 -13.50
C THR A 7 -9.73 -19.69 -14.15
N ASP A 8 -10.30 -18.77 -14.93
CA ASP A 8 -9.55 -17.81 -15.76
C ASP A 8 -9.49 -16.41 -15.11
N VAL A 9 -9.81 -16.33 -13.82
CA VAL A 9 -9.87 -15.07 -13.06
C VAL A 9 -8.99 -15.15 -11.84
N VAL A 10 -8.18 -14.11 -11.64
CA VAL A 10 -7.42 -13.87 -10.42
C VAL A 10 -8.16 -12.84 -9.58
N ILE A 11 -8.39 -13.16 -8.30
CA ILE A 11 -9.07 -12.28 -7.35
C ILE A 11 -8.06 -11.87 -6.27
N SER A 12 -8.03 -10.58 -5.97
CA SER A 12 -7.14 -10.03 -4.94
C SER A 12 -7.81 -8.90 -4.18
N THR A 13 -7.24 -8.55 -3.02
CA THR A 13 -7.62 -7.35 -2.26
C THR A 13 -6.50 -6.32 -2.30
N PHE A 14 -6.84 -5.05 -2.02
CA PHE A 14 -5.88 -4.01 -1.71
C PHE A 14 -6.49 -3.09 -0.64
N ILE A 15 -6.35 -3.52 0.62
CA ILE A 15 -7.02 -2.92 1.77
C ILE A 15 -6.00 -2.46 2.82
N ASP A 16 -6.29 -1.38 3.54
CA ASP A 16 -5.42 -0.92 4.62
C ASP A 16 -5.53 -1.83 5.87
N TYR A 17 -4.41 -1.99 6.57
CA TYR A 17 -4.37 -2.76 7.83
C TYR A 17 -4.99 -1.99 9.02
N PHE A 18 -4.91 -0.65 9.03
CA PHE A 18 -5.24 0.16 10.20
C PHE A 18 -6.73 0.07 10.59
N ARG A 19 -7.63 -0.10 9.63
CA ARG A 19 -9.08 -0.24 9.88
C ARG A 19 -9.62 -1.57 9.39
N ILE A 20 -8.79 -2.60 9.46
CA ILE A 20 -9.23 -3.92 9.02
C ILE A 20 -10.38 -4.42 9.93
N PRO A 21 -11.46 -4.97 9.36
CA PRO A 21 -12.57 -5.49 10.15
C PRO A 21 -12.15 -6.58 11.13
N ASN A 22 -12.79 -6.61 12.30
CA ASN A 22 -12.50 -7.60 13.35
C ASN A 22 -13.25 -8.93 13.16
N ASP A 23 -14.12 -9.02 12.15
CA ASP A 23 -14.85 -10.21 11.73
C ASP A 23 -14.08 -11.03 10.67
N ILE A 24 -12.85 -10.62 10.32
CA ILE A 24 -11.96 -11.45 9.51
C ILE A 24 -11.67 -12.79 10.22
N PRO A 25 -11.65 -13.91 9.48
CA PRO A 25 -11.30 -15.22 10.03
C PRO A 25 -10.01 -15.20 10.86
N ASN A 26 -10.04 -15.84 12.02
CA ASN A 26 -8.94 -15.92 12.99
C ASN A 26 -8.37 -14.59 13.50
N TYR A 27 -9.10 -13.47 13.37
CA TYR A 27 -8.63 -12.14 13.76
C TYR A 27 -8.00 -12.09 15.16
N ILE A 28 -8.69 -12.61 16.19
CA ILE A 28 -8.20 -12.60 17.58
C ILE A 28 -6.87 -13.33 17.72
N SER A 29 -6.74 -14.51 17.09
CA SER A 29 -5.52 -15.32 17.12
C SER A 29 -4.37 -14.63 16.40
N CYS A 30 -4.64 -14.02 15.24
CA CYS A 30 -3.62 -13.27 14.51
C CYS A 30 -3.14 -12.05 15.31
N GLN A 31 -4.03 -11.34 16.00
CA GLN A 31 -3.68 -10.16 16.80
C GLN A 31 -2.76 -10.45 18.00
N ALA A 32 -2.73 -11.70 18.47
CA ALA A 32 -1.84 -12.12 19.55
C ALA A 32 -0.33 -12.05 19.17
N CYS A 33 0.02 -12.04 17.88
CA CYS A 33 1.41 -11.90 17.45
C CYS A 33 1.90 -10.46 17.68
N HIS A 34 3.09 -10.20 18.24
CA HIS A 34 3.56 -8.81 18.41
C HIS A 34 4.05 -8.14 17.12
N ASN A 35 4.50 -8.92 16.14
CA ASN A 35 5.06 -8.41 14.90
C ASN A 35 3.94 -8.13 13.89
N VAL A 36 3.81 -6.87 13.44
CA VAL A 36 2.74 -6.43 12.53
C VAL A 36 2.78 -7.18 11.19
N ASP A 37 3.95 -7.40 10.61
CA ASP A 37 4.06 -8.12 9.34
C ASP A 37 3.58 -9.57 9.46
N ARG A 38 3.85 -10.22 10.59
CA ARG A 38 3.33 -11.57 10.90
C ARG A 38 1.81 -11.56 11.16
N ARG A 39 1.27 -10.51 11.80
CA ARG A 39 -0.18 -10.35 11.96
C ARG A 39 -0.86 -10.28 10.61
N ILE A 40 -0.34 -9.42 9.72
CA ILE A 40 -0.90 -9.25 8.37
C ILE A 40 -0.85 -10.57 7.60
N ALA A 41 0.31 -11.26 7.60
CA ALA A 41 0.44 -12.55 6.92
C ALA A 41 -0.53 -13.62 7.47
N CYS A 42 -0.80 -13.60 8.78
CA CYS A 42 -1.79 -14.47 9.40
C CYS A 42 -3.22 -14.17 8.93
N LEU A 43 -3.57 -12.89 8.81
CA LEU A 43 -4.88 -12.46 8.32
C LEU A 43 -5.04 -12.82 6.84
N GLU A 44 -4.05 -12.53 5.99
CA GLU A 44 -4.04 -12.92 4.58
C GLU A 44 -4.22 -14.43 4.42
N LYS A 45 -3.48 -15.24 5.19
CA LYS A 45 -3.64 -16.70 5.20
C LYS A 45 -5.06 -17.12 5.59
N SER A 46 -5.61 -16.50 6.64
CA SER A 46 -6.95 -16.85 7.14
C SER A 46 -8.05 -16.48 6.14
N MET A 47 -7.91 -15.35 5.43
CA MET A 47 -8.80 -14.99 4.33
C MET A 47 -8.72 -16.01 3.19
N LYS A 48 -7.51 -16.46 2.84
CA LYS A 48 -7.31 -17.47 1.77
C LYS A 48 -7.98 -18.81 2.11
N GLU A 49 -7.83 -19.26 3.36
CA GLU A 49 -8.39 -20.52 3.84
C GLU A 49 -9.92 -20.50 3.99
N ASP A 50 -10.50 -19.33 4.26
CA ASP A 50 -11.95 -19.16 4.40
C ASP A 50 -12.67 -19.10 3.04
N ILE A 51 -12.15 -18.31 2.10
CA ILE A 51 -12.75 -18.13 0.76
C ILE A 51 -12.61 -19.39 -0.10
N LYS A 52 -11.53 -20.17 0.08
CA LYS A 52 -11.28 -21.46 -0.62
C LYS A 52 -11.35 -21.38 -2.14
N PHE A 53 -10.96 -20.24 -2.71
CA PHE A 53 -10.86 -20.03 -4.15
C PHE A 53 -9.39 -20.12 -4.58
N PRO A 54 -9.00 -21.03 -5.49
CA PRO A 54 -7.59 -21.27 -5.83
C PRO A 54 -6.83 -20.02 -6.27
N ASN A 55 -7.48 -19.19 -7.08
CA ASN A 55 -6.89 -17.97 -7.64
C ASN A 55 -7.16 -16.73 -6.78
N PHE A 56 -7.48 -16.91 -5.49
CA PHE A 56 -7.60 -15.82 -4.54
C PHE A 56 -6.27 -15.54 -3.84
N ILE A 57 -5.76 -14.33 -4.02
CA ILE A 57 -4.50 -13.84 -3.46
C ILE A 57 -4.84 -12.64 -2.57
N PRO A 58 -5.16 -12.86 -1.29
CA PRO A 58 -5.43 -11.75 -0.38
C PRO A 58 -4.16 -10.92 -0.18
N TYR A 59 -4.35 -9.62 -0.15
CA TYR A 59 -3.31 -8.66 0.18
C TYR A 59 -3.84 -7.52 1.04
N ILE A 60 -3.11 -7.26 2.11
CA ILE A 60 -3.35 -6.17 3.05
C ILE A 60 -2.13 -5.25 3.02
N GLN A 61 -2.38 -4.00 2.64
CA GLN A 61 -1.39 -2.93 2.69
C GLN A 61 -1.14 -2.55 4.16
N LYS A 62 0.12 -2.66 4.59
CA LYS A 62 0.55 -2.38 5.98
C LYS A 62 0.15 -0.98 6.46
N HIS A 63 0.23 0.01 5.57
CA HIS A 63 -0.11 1.41 5.85
C HIS A 63 -1.00 1.98 4.73
N GLU A 64 -1.30 3.28 4.74
CA GLU A 64 -2.12 3.87 3.67
C GLU A 64 -1.41 3.80 2.30
N PHE A 65 -2.18 3.91 1.21
CA PHE A 65 -1.65 4.01 -0.15
C PHE A 65 -0.55 5.08 -0.29
N GLU A 66 -0.71 6.20 0.41
CA GLU A 66 0.24 7.30 0.42
C GLU A 66 1.65 6.89 0.89
N ALA A 67 1.81 5.78 1.62
CA ALA A 67 3.13 5.23 1.93
C ALA A 67 3.92 4.90 0.66
N LEU A 68 3.26 4.34 -0.38
CA LEU A 68 3.89 3.99 -1.65
C LEU A 68 4.37 5.23 -2.42
N LEU A 69 3.74 6.39 -2.21
CA LEU A 69 4.13 7.66 -2.86
C LEU A 69 5.52 8.13 -2.40
N PHE A 70 5.94 7.75 -1.18
CA PHE A 70 7.27 8.05 -0.66
C PHE A 70 8.36 7.12 -1.21
N SER A 71 8.08 6.30 -2.24
CA SER A 71 9.11 5.49 -2.93
C SER A 71 10.14 6.35 -3.67
N SER A 72 9.76 7.55 -4.08
CA SER A 72 10.66 8.53 -4.71
C SER A 72 10.16 9.95 -4.51
N ASN A 73 11.08 10.89 -4.44
CA ASN A 73 10.75 12.31 -4.33
C ASN A 73 10.33 12.93 -5.68
N THR A 74 10.61 12.24 -6.79
CA THR A 74 10.34 12.73 -8.15
C THR A 74 8.89 13.17 -8.35
N GLY A 75 7.93 12.42 -7.77
CA GLY A 75 6.53 12.80 -7.84
C GLY A 75 6.24 14.14 -7.17
N PHE A 76 6.86 14.42 -6.02
CA PHE A 76 6.68 15.68 -5.31
C PHE A 76 7.38 16.84 -6.01
N GLU A 77 8.60 16.63 -6.52
CA GLU A 77 9.37 17.62 -7.29
C GLU A 77 8.67 18.08 -8.57
N ASN A 78 7.86 17.22 -9.18
CA ASN A 78 7.14 17.54 -10.42
C ASN A 78 5.89 18.41 -10.20
N PHE A 79 5.27 18.37 -9.02
CA PHE A 79 3.96 19.00 -8.78
C PHE A 79 3.97 20.08 -7.70
N TYR A 80 5.04 20.18 -6.92
CA TYR A 80 5.11 21.08 -5.77
C TYR A 80 6.40 21.90 -5.73
N GLU A 81 6.32 23.01 -5.01
CA GLU A 81 7.44 23.93 -4.79
C GLU A 81 8.53 23.30 -3.92
N GLN A 82 9.71 23.90 -3.93
CA GLN A 82 10.88 23.47 -3.17
C GLN A 82 10.61 23.20 -1.69
N GLU A 83 9.87 24.09 -1.02
CA GLU A 83 9.52 23.92 0.41
C GLU A 83 8.79 22.59 0.69
N VAL A 84 7.96 22.12 -0.24
CA VAL A 84 7.21 20.86 -0.09
C VAL A 84 8.10 19.67 -0.38
N PHE A 85 8.81 19.68 -1.51
CA PHE A 85 9.58 18.51 -1.92
C PHE A 85 10.83 18.28 -1.05
N GLU A 86 11.36 19.32 -0.41
CA GLU A 86 12.44 19.18 0.58
C GLU A 86 11.95 18.48 1.86
N GLN A 87 10.74 18.81 2.32
CA GLN A 87 10.12 18.15 3.47
C GLN A 87 9.82 16.67 3.18
N THR A 88 9.28 16.36 1.98
CA THR A 88 9.05 14.97 1.58
C THR A 88 10.35 14.20 1.40
N ALA A 89 11.39 14.80 0.81
CA ALA A 89 12.73 14.20 0.73
C ALA A 89 13.29 13.87 2.12
N GLY A 90 13.12 14.78 3.08
CA GLY A 90 13.53 14.55 4.47
C GLY A 90 12.80 13.39 5.16
N ILE A 91 11.56 13.08 4.75
CA ILE A 91 10.85 11.87 5.20
C ILE A 91 11.41 10.65 4.51
N ILE A 92 11.55 10.68 3.18
CA ILE A 92 12.05 9.55 2.38
C ILE A 92 13.43 9.10 2.88
N HIS A 93 14.34 10.03 3.19
CA HIS A 93 15.67 9.70 3.69
C HIS A 93 15.68 9.03 5.08
N LYS A 94 14.60 9.14 5.87
CA LYS A 94 14.50 8.48 7.18
C LYS A 94 14.11 7.01 7.07
N TYR A 95 13.61 6.57 5.92
CA TYR A 95 13.06 5.23 5.74
C TYR A 95 13.64 4.58 4.48
N ASN A 96 14.38 3.48 4.65
CA ASN A 96 14.85 2.68 3.51
C ASN A 96 13.71 1.98 2.78
N ASN A 97 12.67 1.58 3.53
CA ASN A 97 11.43 0.98 3.04
C ASN A 97 10.26 1.93 3.32
N PRO A 98 9.58 2.49 2.30
CA PRO A 98 8.42 3.35 2.48
C PRO A 98 7.25 2.67 3.21
N GLU A 99 7.18 1.33 3.19
CA GLU A 99 6.17 0.55 3.91
C GLU A 99 6.38 0.58 5.43
N GLU A 100 7.47 1.18 5.94
CA GLU A 100 7.69 1.42 7.37
C GLU A 100 7.28 2.83 7.82
N ILE A 101 6.72 3.65 6.93
CA ILE A 101 6.18 4.96 7.26
C ILE A 101 4.90 4.75 8.09
N ASN A 102 5.13 4.67 9.41
CA ASN A 102 4.19 4.20 10.42
C ASN A 102 2.87 5.01 10.47
N THR A 103 1.81 4.31 10.87
CA THR A 103 0.45 4.79 11.09
C THR A 103 0.15 5.01 12.58
N HIS A 104 0.90 5.89 13.27
CA HIS A 104 0.26 6.52 14.44
C HIS A 104 -0.87 7.39 13.90
N PRO A 105 -2.02 7.53 14.60
CA PRO A 105 -3.09 8.41 14.15
C PRO A 105 -2.57 9.76 13.71
N ASP A 106 -1.58 10.36 14.36
CA ASP A 106 -1.05 11.69 14.00
C ASP A 106 0.12 11.69 13.01
N THR A 107 0.67 10.52 12.67
CA THR A 107 1.84 10.42 11.78
C THR A 107 1.61 9.52 10.55
N ALA A 108 0.34 9.18 10.29
CA ALA A 108 -0.07 8.43 9.11
C ALA A 108 0.45 9.08 7.81
N PRO A 109 0.77 8.30 6.77
CA PRO A 109 1.33 8.81 5.52
C PRO A 109 0.54 9.97 4.91
N SER A 110 -0.79 9.86 4.88
CA SER A 110 -1.63 10.92 4.32
C SER A 110 -1.67 12.19 5.19
N LYS A 111 -1.58 12.05 6.51
CA LYS A 111 -1.52 13.19 7.43
C LYS A 111 -0.21 13.95 7.31
N ARG A 112 0.91 13.24 7.12
CA ARG A 112 2.20 13.88 6.80
C ARG A 112 2.09 14.75 5.55
N LEU A 113 1.46 14.23 4.49
CA LEU A 113 1.25 15.02 3.28
C LEU A 113 0.33 16.22 3.51
N ILE A 114 -0.77 16.04 4.26
CA ILE A 114 -1.66 17.14 4.62
C ILE A 114 -0.90 18.23 5.39
N ASP A 115 -0.08 17.85 6.36
CA ASP A 115 0.61 18.81 7.22
C ASP A 115 1.73 19.53 6.48
N ILE A 116 2.47 18.85 5.59
CA ILE A 116 3.43 19.49 4.68
C ILE A 116 2.71 20.49 3.78
N MET A 117 1.59 20.13 3.15
CA MET A 117 0.86 21.04 2.26
C MET A 117 0.33 22.27 3.00
N LYS A 118 -0.07 22.10 4.28
CA LYS A 118 -0.52 23.22 5.13
C LYS A 118 0.60 24.23 5.39
N THR A 119 1.88 23.84 5.48
CA THR A 119 2.97 24.81 5.70
C THR A 119 3.03 25.85 4.58
N CYS A 120 2.72 25.43 3.35
CA CYS A 120 2.64 26.30 2.18
C CYS A 120 1.23 26.85 1.88
N ASN A 121 0.30 26.79 2.84
CA ASN A 121 -1.08 27.24 2.69
C ASN A 121 -1.85 26.55 1.53
N LYS A 122 -1.48 25.29 1.21
CA LYS A 122 -2.11 24.44 0.20
C LYS A 122 -2.91 23.31 0.87
N SER A 123 -3.82 22.69 0.10
CA SER A 123 -4.57 21.52 0.56
C SER A 123 -4.14 20.26 -0.17
N TYR A 124 -4.01 19.15 0.56
CA TYR A 124 -3.79 17.83 -0.05
C TYR A 124 -5.13 17.16 -0.35
N LYS A 125 -5.42 16.91 -1.63
CA LYS A 125 -6.58 16.12 -2.06
C LYS A 125 -6.14 14.69 -2.34
N LYS A 126 -6.43 13.77 -1.42
CA LYS A 126 -5.94 12.38 -1.45
C LYS A 126 -6.05 11.71 -2.82
N LEU A 127 -7.25 11.74 -3.42
CA LEU A 127 -7.52 11.05 -4.68
C LEU A 127 -6.76 11.67 -5.86
N THR A 128 -6.92 12.97 -6.10
CA THR A 128 -6.31 13.63 -7.26
C THR A 128 -4.79 13.75 -7.13
N HIS A 129 -4.31 14.29 -6.01
CA HIS A 129 -2.88 14.50 -5.82
C HIS A 129 -2.14 13.18 -5.67
N GLY A 130 -2.71 12.22 -4.94
CA GLY A 130 -2.12 10.88 -4.80
C GLY A 130 -1.92 10.18 -6.14
N ASN A 131 -2.93 10.24 -7.03
CA ASN A 131 -2.82 9.66 -8.37
C ASN A 131 -1.76 10.34 -9.24
N TRP A 132 -1.65 11.67 -9.18
CA TRP A 132 -0.63 12.39 -9.93
C TRP A 132 0.78 12.03 -9.46
N ILE A 133 1.01 12.06 -8.15
CA ILE A 133 2.29 11.68 -7.55
C ILE A 133 2.62 10.23 -7.92
N ALA A 134 1.66 9.30 -7.80
CA ALA A 134 1.86 7.90 -8.15
C ALA A 134 2.28 7.70 -9.60
N GLN A 135 1.64 8.41 -10.54
CA GLN A 135 2.00 8.36 -11.96
C GLN A 135 3.43 8.83 -12.22
N LYS A 136 3.92 9.84 -11.48
CA LYS A 136 5.29 10.34 -11.62
C LYS A 136 6.33 9.51 -10.87
N VAL A 137 5.97 8.89 -9.75
CA VAL A 137 6.84 7.94 -9.05
C VAL A 137 7.01 6.68 -9.90
N GLY A 138 5.93 6.19 -10.50
CA GLY A 138 5.92 5.01 -11.37
C GLY A 138 5.91 3.70 -10.59
N ILE A 139 5.27 2.68 -11.17
CA ILE A 139 5.12 1.37 -10.55
C ILE A 139 6.47 0.69 -10.32
N GLU A 140 7.40 0.76 -11.28
CA GLU A 140 8.75 0.18 -11.16
C GLU A 140 9.50 0.68 -9.91
N THR A 141 9.39 1.98 -9.62
CA THR A 141 10.00 2.58 -8.43
C THR A 141 9.36 2.06 -7.16
N MET A 142 8.03 1.95 -7.14
CA MET A 142 7.29 1.40 -6.00
C MET A 142 7.65 -0.06 -5.77
N LEU A 143 7.66 -0.87 -6.83
CA LEU A 143 8.10 -2.27 -6.76
C LEU A 143 9.53 -2.35 -6.23
N LYS A 144 10.47 -1.53 -6.70
CA LYS A 144 11.87 -1.53 -6.20
C LYS A 144 12.03 -1.14 -4.72
N LYS A 145 11.13 -0.33 -4.17
CA LYS A 145 11.27 0.22 -2.81
C LYS A 145 10.37 -0.40 -1.76
N CYS A 146 9.25 -1.02 -2.17
CA CYS A 146 8.21 -1.55 -1.28
C CYS A 146 8.13 -3.09 -1.44
N PRO A 147 8.85 -3.86 -0.60
CA PRO A 147 8.93 -5.31 -0.73
C PRO A 147 7.58 -6.03 -0.61
N ARG A 148 6.67 -5.62 0.28
CA ARG A 148 5.37 -6.30 0.40
C ARG A 148 4.52 -6.05 -0.85
N PHE A 149 4.48 -4.81 -1.31
CA PHE A 149 3.78 -4.44 -2.55
C PHE A 149 4.36 -5.18 -3.76
N ARG A 150 5.69 -5.27 -3.85
CA ARG A 150 6.36 -6.05 -4.90
C ARG A 150 5.94 -7.50 -4.89
N ASN A 151 6.09 -8.18 -3.75
CA ASN A 151 5.79 -9.61 -3.65
C ASN A 151 4.36 -9.92 -4.05
N TRP A 152 3.43 -9.02 -3.70
CA TRP A 152 2.03 -9.13 -4.09
C TRP A 152 1.83 -8.99 -5.61
N VAL A 153 2.38 -7.93 -6.23
CA VAL A 153 2.28 -7.71 -7.68
C VAL A 153 2.95 -8.84 -8.45
N GLU A 154 4.13 -9.31 -8.02
CA GLU A 154 4.83 -10.43 -8.65
C GLU A 154 4.00 -11.71 -8.58
N SER A 155 3.36 -12.00 -7.44
CA SER A 155 2.46 -13.16 -7.32
C SER A 155 1.26 -13.07 -8.27
N LEU A 156 0.71 -11.86 -8.48
CA LEU A 156 -0.39 -11.64 -9.43
C LEU A 156 0.06 -11.86 -10.88
N VAL A 157 1.25 -11.35 -11.23
CA VAL A 157 1.82 -11.48 -12.57
C VAL A 157 2.19 -12.92 -12.87
N GLU A 158 2.77 -13.65 -11.92
CA GLU A 158 3.12 -15.07 -12.06
C GLU A 158 1.87 -15.89 -12.40
N ILE A 159 0.81 -15.78 -11.59
CA ILE A 159 -0.43 -16.53 -11.81
C ILE A 159 -1.12 -16.12 -13.12
N ALA A 160 -1.08 -14.83 -13.50
CA ALA A 160 -1.63 -14.37 -14.77
C ALA A 160 -0.79 -14.76 -16.01
N SER A 161 0.46 -15.20 -15.81
CA SER A 161 1.36 -15.62 -16.89
C SER A 161 1.46 -17.15 -17.03
N GLU A 162 0.81 -17.91 -16.16
CA GLU A 162 0.72 -19.38 -16.22
C GLU A 162 -0.30 -19.89 -17.26
N ASP A 163 -0.90 -18.98 -18.05
CA ASP A 163 -1.81 -19.25 -19.19
C ASP A 163 -1.12 -19.23 -20.57
#